data_AF-A0A397JBZ3-F1
#
_entry.id   AF-A0A397JBZ3-F1
#
_cell.length_a   1.000
_cell.length_b   1.000
_cell.length_c   1.000
_cell.angle_alpha   90.00
_cell.angle_beta   90.00
_cell.angle_gamma   90.00
#
_symmetry.space_group_name_H-M   'P 1'
#
loop_
_entity.id
_entity.type
_entity.pdbx_description
1 polymer ?
#
loop_
_entity_poly.entity_id
_entity_poly.type
_entity_poly.pdbx_seq_one_letter_code
_entity_poly.pdbx_strand_id
1 'polypeptide(L)'
;MVYGICPECNQKPFEYGWCKTCNSKHFQNDFNKWTSGNNKIDNSIQDAQLNANDRWEVIEWIPFDRFKKIDGLMDELKNGILKIINGKDMVKVKWH
;
A
#
# COMPACT_ATOMS: atom_id res chain seq x y z
N MET A 1 21.85 3.83 16.06
CA MET A 1 20.78 2.99 15.49
C MET A 1 19.96 2.45 16.64
N VAL A 2 18.65 2.75 16.71
CA VAL A 2 17.80 2.25 17.80
C VAL A 2 17.05 1.02 17.28
N TYR A 3 17.60 -0.16 17.58
CA TYR A 3 16.85 -1.41 17.57
C TYR A 3 15.98 -1.40 18.81
N GLY A 4 14.68 -1.20 18.65
CA GLY A 4 13.77 -1.19 19.79
C GLY A 4 12.73 -2.30 19.73
N ILE A 5 11.85 -2.25 20.72
CA ILE A 5 10.68 -3.09 20.86
C ILE A 5 9.48 -2.41 20.19
N CYS A 6 8.73 -3.14 19.37
CA CYS A 6 7.55 -2.55 18.71
C CYS A 6 6.57 -2.04 19.78
N PRO A 7 6.14 -0.76 19.75
CA PRO A 7 5.30 -0.18 20.80
C PRO A 7 3.88 -0.78 20.84
N GLU A 8 3.45 -1.44 19.76
CA GLU A 8 2.12 -2.05 19.67
C GLU A 8 2.08 -3.47 20.24
N CYS A 9 3.04 -4.32 19.88
CA CYS A 9 3.03 -5.73 20.25
C CYS A 9 4.09 -6.12 21.28
N ASN A 10 4.96 -5.20 21.68
CA ASN A 10 6.06 -5.41 22.63
C ASN A 10 7.06 -6.52 22.22
N GLN A 11 7.22 -6.81 20.91
CA GLN A 11 8.18 -7.79 20.37
C GLN A 11 9.45 -7.15 19.78
N LYS A 12 10.59 -7.88 19.79
CA LYS A 12 11.94 -7.47 19.28
C LYS A 12 12.24 -8.06 17.87
N PRO A 13 13.13 -7.43 17.06
CA PRO A 13 13.34 -6.00 16.89
C PRO A 13 12.49 -5.46 15.72
N PHE A 14 12.03 -4.21 15.84
CA PHE A 14 11.60 -3.44 14.67
C PHE A 14 12.84 -2.90 13.95
N GLU A 15 12.90 -3.02 12.63
CA GLU A 15 13.96 -2.43 11.82
C GLU A 15 13.42 -1.14 11.20
N TYR A 16 14.10 0.00 11.38
CA TYR A 16 13.71 1.31 10.81
C TYR A 16 12.24 1.74 11.04
N GLY A 17 11.62 1.30 12.14
CA GLY A 17 10.22 1.60 12.46
C GLY A 17 9.19 0.69 11.80
N TRP A 18 9.61 -0.44 11.21
CA TRP A 18 8.73 -1.46 10.66
C TRP A 18 8.54 -2.63 11.61
N CYS A 19 7.30 -3.01 11.89
CA CYS A 19 6.97 -4.27 12.56
C CYS A 19 6.07 -5.09 11.64
N LYS A 20 6.65 -6.12 11.01
CA LYS A 20 5.95 -6.98 10.04
C LYS A 20 4.64 -7.52 10.61
N THR A 21 4.66 -8.13 11.79
CA THR A 21 3.47 -8.71 12.42
C THR A 21 2.34 -7.69 12.61
N CYS A 22 2.65 -6.51 13.13
CA CYS A 22 1.65 -5.46 13.34
C CYS A 22 1.12 -4.92 12.01
N ASN A 23 2.01 -4.60 11.06
CA ASN A 23 1.62 -4.05 9.77
C ASN A 23 0.79 -5.06 8.95
N SER A 24 1.18 -6.33 8.89
CA SER A 24 0.37 -7.38 8.23
C SER A 24 -1.04 -7.46 8.83
N LYS A 25 -1.17 -7.35 10.17
CA LYS A 25 -2.48 -7.35 10.84
C LYS A 25 -3.31 -6.11 10.49
N HIS A 26 -2.69 -4.93 10.45
CA HIS A 26 -3.37 -3.69 10.03
C HIS A 26 -3.86 -3.78 8.59
N PHE A 27 -3.03 -4.27 7.68
CA PHE A 27 -3.43 -4.48 6.29
C PHE A 27 -4.61 -5.43 6.16
N GLN A 28 -4.61 -6.58 6.85
CA GLN A 28 -5.73 -7.53 6.86
C GLN A 28 -7.05 -6.87 7.29
N ASN A 29 -7.01 -6.00 8.30
CA ASN A 29 -8.19 -5.27 8.77
C ASN A 29 -8.72 -4.25 7.74
N ASP A 30 -7.89 -3.85 6.79
CA ASP A 30 -8.20 -2.83 5.78
C ASP A 30 -8.56 -3.43 4.41
N PHE A 31 -8.37 -4.75 4.18
CA PHE A 31 -8.63 -5.39 2.88
C PHE A 31 -10.07 -5.23 2.39
N ASN A 32 -11.04 -5.15 3.30
CA ASN A 32 -12.46 -4.95 2.94
C ASN A 32 -12.85 -3.47 2.81
N LYS A 33 -11.93 -2.53 3.06
CA LYS A 33 -12.19 -1.08 3.00
C LYS A 33 -11.93 -0.48 1.62
N TRP A 34 -11.29 -1.22 0.74
CA TRP A 34 -10.99 -0.79 -0.63
C TRP A 34 -10.98 -1.98 -1.58
N THR A 35 -11.22 -1.71 -2.86
CA THR A 35 -11.01 -2.65 -3.96
C THR A 35 -10.63 -1.85 -5.19
N SER A 36 -9.82 -2.44 -6.08
CA SER A 36 -9.60 -1.90 -7.42
C SER A 36 -10.72 -2.24 -8.40
N GLY A 37 -11.67 -3.09 -8.00
CA GLY A 37 -12.63 -3.73 -8.91
C GLY A 37 -12.02 -4.89 -9.71
N ASN A 38 -10.75 -5.25 -9.46
CA ASN A 38 -10.08 -6.38 -10.10
C ASN A 38 -9.42 -7.29 -9.05
N ASN A 39 -10.04 -8.45 -8.81
CA ASN A 39 -9.60 -9.42 -7.81
C ASN A 39 -8.13 -9.86 -7.98
N LYS A 40 -7.61 -9.94 -9.22
CA LYS A 40 -6.20 -10.34 -9.43
C LYS A 40 -5.24 -9.26 -8.94
N ILE A 41 -5.58 -8.00 -9.16
CA ILE A 41 -4.78 -6.86 -8.69
C ILE A 41 -4.90 -6.78 -7.17
N ASP A 42 -6.11 -6.88 -6.63
CA ASP A 42 -6.37 -6.83 -5.19
C ASP A 42 -5.57 -7.92 -4.46
N ASN A 43 -5.66 -9.19 -4.91
CA ASN A 43 -4.89 -10.29 -4.33
C ASN A 43 -3.38 -10.03 -4.39
N SER A 44 -2.87 -9.50 -5.51
CA SER A 44 -1.44 -9.21 -5.66
C SER A 44 -0.95 -8.12 -4.68
N ILE A 45 -1.77 -7.08 -4.46
CA ILE A 45 -1.45 -6.01 -3.50
C ILE A 45 -1.52 -6.54 -2.06
N GLN A 46 -2.56 -7.32 -1.73
CA GLN A 46 -2.72 -7.92 -0.41
C GLN A 46 -1.55 -8.85 -0.08
N ASP A 47 -1.13 -9.70 -1.01
CA ASP A 47 0.02 -10.58 -0.84
C ASP A 47 1.32 -9.79 -0.63
N ALA A 48 1.54 -8.71 -1.38
CA ALA A 48 2.71 -7.85 -1.18
C ALA A 48 2.69 -7.16 0.21
N GLN A 49 1.54 -6.64 0.63
CA GLN A 49 1.35 -6.01 1.94
C GLN A 49 1.59 -6.98 3.11
N LEU A 50 1.14 -8.22 3.00
CA LEU A 50 1.35 -9.25 4.03
C LEU A 50 2.82 -9.65 4.17
N ASN A 51 3.57 -9.65 3.06
CA ASN A 51 4.93 -10.15 3.01
C ASN A 51 6.01 -9.09 3.17
N ALA A 52 5.67 -7.80 3.13
CA ALA A 52 6.60 -6.68 3.28
C ALA A 52 7.45 -6.76 4.56
N ASN A 53 8.76 -6.67 4.39
CA ASN A 53 9.75 -6.68 5.47
C ASN A 53 10.22 -5.27 5.86
N ASP A 54 9.89 -4.27 5.04
CA ASP A 54 10.15 -2.85 5.31
C ASP A 54 9.00 -2.00 4.75
N ARG A 55 8.84 -0.79 5.31
CA ARG A 55 7.88 0.22 4.86
C ARG A 55 8.06 0.61 3.38
N TRP A 56 9.27 0.43 2.85
CA TRP A 56 9.59 0.71 1.45
C TRP A 56 9.15 -0.41 0.50
N GLU A 57 8.83 -1.60 1.01
CA GLU A 57 8.32 -2.72 0.21
C GLU A 57 6.79 -2.69 0.06
N VAL A 58 6.11 -1.78 0.76
CA VAL A 58 4.65 -1.70 0.78
C VAL A 58 4.10 -1.10 -0.52
N ILE A 59 3.11 -1.79 -1.09
CA ILE A 59 2.30 -1.28 -2.18
C ILE A 59 0.99 -0.75 -1.59
N GLU A 60 0.64 0.50 -1.93
CA GLU A 60 -0.62 1.12 -1.49
C GLU A 60 -1.58 1.30 -2.67
N TRP A 61 -2.82 0.85 -2.49
CA TRP A 61 -3.91 1.21 -3.38
C TRP A 61 -4.44 2.60 -3.04
N ILE A 62 -4.43 3.52 -4.00
CA ILE A 62 -5.04 4.84 -3.85
C ILE A 62 -6.23 4.94 -4.81
N PRO A 63 -7.48 4.82 -4.30
CA PRO A 63 -8.64 5.03 -5.13
C PRO A 63 -8.67 6.46 -5.70
N PHE A 64 -9.19 6.58 -6.91
CA PHE A 64 -9.07 7.79 -7.72
C PHE A 64 -9.75 9.01 -7.08
N ASP A 65 -10.81 8.77 -6.33
CA ASP A 65 -11.59 9.75 -5.58
C ASP A 65 -10.76 10.51 -4.52
N ARG A 66 -9.63 9.96 -4.06
CA ARG A 66 -8.68 10.63 -3.16
C ARG A 66 -7.77 11.65 -3.86
N PHE A 67 -7.68 11.62 -5.19
CA PHE A 67 -6.92 12.63 -5.92
C PHE A 67 -7.79 13.88 -6.10
N LYS A 68 -7.24 15.06 -5.72
CA LYS A 68 -7.89 16.33 -6.02
C LYS A 68 -8.17 16.40 -7.52
N LYS A 69 -9.44 16.59 -7.86
CA LYS A 69 -9.93 16.80 -9.21
C LYS A 69 -9.14 17.93 -9.86
N ILE A 70 -8.29 17.60 -10.83
CA ILE A 70 -7.73 18.59 -11.76
C ILE A 70 -8.67 18.54 -12.96
N ASP A 71 -9.44 19.61 -13.17
CA ASP A 71 -10.38 19.72 -14.28
C ASP A 71 -9.64 19.49 -15.61
N GLY A 72 -10.15 18.56 -16.43
CA GLY A 72 -9.62 18.23 -17.76
C GLY A 72 -8.86 16.89 -17.90
N LEU A 73 -8.55 16.19 -16.81
CA LEU A 73 -7.87 14.87 -16.86
C LEU A 73 -8.79 13.65 -16.66
N MET A 74 -10.09 13.87 -16.43
CA MET A 74 -11.01 12.82 -16.00
C MET A 74 -11.34 11.77 -17.07
N ASP A 75 -11.34 12.15 -18.35
CA ASP A 75 -11.80 11.24 -19.40
C ASP A 75 -10.82 10.09 -19.68
N GLU A 76 -9.57 10.20 -19.25
CA GLU A 76 -8.52 9.20 -19.50
C GLU A 76 -8.20 8.25 -18.31
N LEU A 77 -8.76 8.47 -17.11
CA LEU A 77 -8.25 7.85 -15.87
C LEU A 77 -9.31 7.11 -15.04
N LYS A 78 -10.01 6.14 -15.65
CA LYS A 78 -11.18 5.50 -15.03
C LYS A 78 -10.89 4.51 -13.88
N ASN A 79 -9.64 4.09 -13.64
CA ASN A 79 -9.38 2.87 -12.87
C ASN A 79 -8.47 3.02 -11.64
N GLY A 80 -8.06 4.23 -11.23
CA GLY A 80 -7.17 4.44 -10.08
C GLY A 80 -5.68 4.45 -10.43
N ILE A 81 -4.83 4.77 -9.45
CA ILE A 81 -3.37 4.85 -9.60
C ILE A 81 -2.72 3.94 -8.54
N LEU A 82 -1.81 3.07 -8.98
CA LEU A 82 -0.94 2.31 -8.08
C LEU A 82 0.18 3.22 -7.59
N LYS A 83 0.30 3.39 -6.26
CA LYS A 83 1.49 4.00 -5.67
C LYS A 83 2.39 2.88 -5.14
N ILE A 84 3.45 2.60 -5.88
CA ILE A 84 4.53 1.73 -5.42
C ILE A 84 5.48 2.62 -4.61
N ILE A 85 5.65 2.38 -3.30
CA ILE A 85 6.58 3.16 -2.47
C ILE A 85 8.01 2.57 -2.59
N ASN A 86 8.43 2.20 -3.81
CA ASN A 86 9.84 1.89 -4.08
C ASN A 86 10.59 3.20 -4.32
N GLY A 87 10.86 3.95 -3.25
CA GLY A 87 11.92 4.95 -3.18
C GLY A 87 11.98 6.11 -4.18
N LYS A 88 11.21 6.17 -5.28
CA LYS A 88 11.23 7.31 -6.22
C LYS A 88 10.09 7.44 -7.24
N ASP A 89 9.32 6.40 -7.58
CA ASP A 89 8.42 6.54 -8.74
C ASP A 89 6.96 6.12 -8.49
N MET A 90 6.04 7.05 -8.74
CA MET A 90 4.63 6.75 -8.97
C MET A 90 4.48 6.14 -10.38
N VAL A 91 4.25 4.83 -10.47
CA VAL A 91 4.02 4.19 -11.77
C VAL A 91 2.55 4.36 -12.17
N LYS A 92 2.29 5.23 -13.14
CA LYS A 92 0.99 5.33 -13.81
C LYS A 92 0.80 4.13 -14.73
N VAL A 93 0.06 3.13 -14.29
CA VAL A 93 -0.32 2.00 -15.15
C VAL A 93 -1.57 2.40 -15.94
N LYS A 94 -1.42 2.66 -17.26
CA LYS A 94 -2.53 2.85 -18.20
C LYS A 94 -2.82 1.50 -18.84
N TRP A 95 -3.97 0.89 -18.53
CA TRP A 95 -4.43 -0.31 -19.24
C TRP A 95 -5.22 0.12 -20.49
N HIS A 96 -4.86 -0.44 -21.64
CA HIS A 96 -5.65 -0.38 -22.89
C HIS A 96 -6.80 -1.39 -22.83
#